data_AF-A0A1Y5T1K3-F1
#
_entry.id   AF-A0A1Y5T1K3-F1
#
_cell.length_a   1.000
_cell.length_b   1.000
_cell.length_c   1.000
_cell.angle_alpha   90.00
_cell.angle_beta   90.00
_cell.angle_gamma   90.00
#
_symmetry.space_group_name_H-M   'P 1'
#
loop_
_entity.id
_entity.type
_entity.pdbx_description
1 polymer ?
#
loop_
_entity_poly.entity_id
_entity_poly.type
_entity_poly.pdbx_seq_one_letter_code
_entity_poly.pdbx_strand_id
1 'polypeptide(L)'
;MNRFMFAATAAVMAGLLPAMALADDRLDRLENVSEQANAVMIGLMAKEMQIDADGMAQMDEVLAKMQWDERMRGVGTCMLAAYEDEVGSGGVEDLLDGMEEAIAAMENAESMDDLDAISSFQPEGISEDRSIEISTDCGMLSVQMEMMDESGFMDLMLGAAMADG
;
A
#
# COMPACT_ATOMS: atom_id res chain seq x y z
N MET A 1 -4.36 -66.41 23.62
CA MET A 1 -5.31 -66.30 22.49
C MET A 1 -5.95 -64.93 22.54
N ASN A 2 -6.18 -64.34 21.36
CA ASN A 2 -6.68 -62.99 21.06
C ASN A 2 -5.68 -61.84 21.20
N ARG A 3 -5.56 -60.90 20.25
CA ARG A 3 -5.71 -60.85 18.79
C ARG A 3 -5.23 -59.42 18.47
N PHE A 4 -4.11 -59.28 17.77
CA PHE A 4 -3.62 -57.98 17.31
C PHE A 4 -4.60 -57.44 16.26
N MET A 5 -5.24 -56.32 16.55
CA MET A 5 -5.93 -55.48 15.58
C MET A 5 -5.82 -54.03 16.07
N PHE A 6 -4.83 -53.31 15.56
CA PHE A 6 -4.95 -51.87 15.38
C PHE A 6 -4.66 -51.59 13.91
N ALA A 7 -5.75 -51.34 13.21
CA ALA A 7 -5.82 -50.95 11.82
C ALA A 7 -5.29 -49.52 11.64
N ALA A 8 -4.74 -49.29 10.46
CA ALA A 8 -4.13 -48.05 10.00
C ALA A 8 -5.06 -46.84 10.14
N THR A 9 -4.55 -45.77 10.75
CA THR A 9 -5.10 -44.42 10.57
C THR A 9 -4.25 -43.74 9.50
N ALA A 10 -4.82 -43.60 8.31
CA ALA A 10 -4.23 -42.91 7.17
C ALA A 10 -3.99 -41.43 7.51
N ALA A 11 -2.75 -40.97 7.35
CA ALA A 11 -2.41 -39.56 7.34
C ALA A 11 -2.96 -38.93 6.05
N VAL A 12 -4.04 -38.17 6.17
CA VAL A 12 -4.48 -37.22 5.13
C VAL A 12 -3.95 -35.84 5.54
N MET A 13 -2.68 -35.58 5.19
CA MET A 13 -2.08 -34.25 5.22
C MET A 13 -1.56 -33.97 3.81
N ALA A 14 -2.45 -33.52 2.93
CA ALA A 14 -2.07 -33.00 1.62
C ALA A 14 -3.21 -32.17 1.02
N GLY A 15 -3.00 -30.87 0.84
CA GLY A 15 -3.57 -30.18 -0.32
C GLY A 15 -4.47 -28.95 -0.15
N LEU A 16 -4.40 -28.15 0.93
CA LEU A 16 -5.23 -26.93 1.05
C LEU A 16 -4.44 -25.61 1.17
N LEU A 17 -3.16 -25.57 0.81
CA LEU A 17 -2.30 -24.40 1.08
C LEU A 17 -2.02 -23.38 -0.06
N PRO A 18 -2.60 -23.41 -1.28
CA PRO A 18 -2.21 -22.41 -2.28
C PRO A 18 -2.93 -21.05 -2.17
N ALA A 19 -4.05 -20.93 -1.44
CA ALA A 19 -4.84 -19.69 -1.45
C ALA A 19 -4.29 -18.60 -0.52
N MET A 20 -3.78 -18.97 0.67
CA MET A 20 -3.27 -17.99 1.64
C MET A 20 -1.99 -17.31 1.10
N ALA A 21 -1.13 -18.09 0.44
CA ALA A 21 0.12 -17.57 -0.13
C ALA A 21 -0.07 -16.52 -1.24
N LEU A 22 -1.22 -16.53 -1.94
CA LEU A 22 -1.51 -15.54 -2.99
C LEU A 22 -2.04 -14.22 -2.42
N ALA A 23 -2.81 -14.28 -1.33
CA ALA A 23 -3.28 -13.06 -0.66
C ALA A 23 -2.12 -12.32 0.03
N ASP A 24 -1.20 -13.06 0.64
CA ASP A 24 0.02 -12.51 1.23
C ASP A 24 0.88 -11.82 0.15
N ASP A 25 1.08 -12.45 -1.01
CA ASP A 25 1.85 -11.88 -2.13
C ASP A 25 1.23 -10.59 -2.69
N ARG A 26 -0.10 -10.55 -2.90
CA ARG A 26 -0.79 -9.34 -3.36
C ARG A 26 -0.71 -8.18 -2.36
N LEU A 27 -0.82 -8.48 -1.08
CA LEU A 27 -0.69 -7.47 -0.03
C LEU A 27 0.73 -6.91 0.01
N ASP A 28 1.73 -7.77 -0.09
CA ASP A 28 3.14 -7.35 -0.13
C ASP A 28 3.45 -6.52 -1.38
N ARG A 29 2.87 -6.87 -2.54
CA ARG A 29 2.94 -6.05 -3.76
C ARG A 29 2.30 -4.68 -3.56
N LEU A 30 1.09 -4.63 -3.01
CA LEU A 30 0.37 -3.38 -2.74
C LEU A 30 1.14 -2.47 -1.77
N GLU A 31 1.67 -3.04 -0.68
CA GLU A 31 2.50 -2.34 0.29
C GLU A 31 3.71 -1.73 -0.43
N ASN A 32 4.52 -2.57 -1.09
CA ASN A 32 5.74 -2.15 -1.75
C ASN A 32 5.50 -1.07 -2.82
N VAL A 33 4.46 -1.20 -3.63
CA VAL A 33 4.16 -0.22 -4.69
C VAL A 33 3.66 1.10 -4.10
N SER A 34 2.85 1.06 -3.03
CA SER A 34 2.32 2.26 -2.38
C SER A 34 3.40 3.05 -1.62
N GLU A 35 4.33 2.35 -0.96
CA GLU A 35 5.45 2.99 -0.26
C GLU A 35 6.42 3.65 -1.24
N GLN A 36 6.71 2.99 -2.37
CA GLN A 36 7.50 3.59 -3.44
C GLN A 36 6.81 4.82 -4.03
N ALA A 37 5.48 4.78 -4.23
CA ALA A 37 4.73 5.91 -4.76
C ALA A 37 4.82 7.11 -3.82
N ASN A 38 4.65 6.87 -2.52
CA ASN A 38 4.74 7.89 -1.50
C ASN A 38 6.16 8.48 -1.41
N ALA A 39 7.20 7.64 -1.47
CA ALA A 39 8.59 8.09 -1.46
C ALA A 39 8.93 8.98 -2.68
N VAL A 40 8.47 8.60 -3.88
CA VAL A 40 8.66 9.41 -5.10
C VAL A 40 7.94 10.76 -4.97
N MET A 41 6.67 10.75 -4.55
CA MET A 41 5.87 11.96 -4.41
C MET A 41 6.47 12.93 -3.39
N ILE A 42 6.89 12.42 -2.23
CA ILE A 42 7.48 13.24 -1.17
C ILE A 42 8.87 13.74 -1.60
N GLY A 43 9.67 12.93 -2.29
CA GLY A 43 10.96 13.35 -2.83
C GLY A 43 10.83 14.51 -3.84
N LEU A 44 9.84 14.44 -4.73
CA LEU A 44 9.57 15.50 -5.70
C LEU A 44 9.04 16.77 -5.03
N MET A 45 8.14 16.63 -4.04
CA MET A 45 7.64 17.76 -3.25
C MET A 45 8.77 18.46 -2.48
N ALA A 46 9.64 17.70 -1.82
CA ALA A 46 10.77 18.26 -1.09
C ALA A 46 11.77 18.97 -2.01
N LYS A 47 12.00 18.44 -3.21
CA LYS A 47 12.81 19.09 -4.26
C LYS A 47 12.20 20.42 -4.70
N GLU A 48 10.89 20.47 -4.91
CA GLU A 48 10.17 21.69 -5.31
C GLU A 48 10.18 22.76 -4.21
N MET A 49 9.99 22.35 -2.96
CA MET A 49 10.11 23.20 -1.77
C MET A 49 11.55 23.58 -1.44
N GLN A 50 12.53 23.12 -2.23
CA GLN A 50 13.97 23.39 -2.03
C GLN A 50 14.45 23.05 -0.61
N ILE A 51 13.90 21.99 -0.03
CA ILE A 51 14.29 21.53 1.31
C ILE A 51 15.78 21.20 1.30
N ASP A 52 16.53 21.76 2.26
CA ASP A 52 17.96 21.55 2.39
C ASP A 52 18.29 20.15 2.95
N ALA A 53 19.58 19.83 3.05
CA ALA A 53 20.01 18.50 3.49
C ALA A 53 19.54 18.15 4.91
N ASP A 54 19.39 19.13 5.80
CA ASP A 54 18.96 18.91 7.18
C ASP A 54 17.44 18.70 7.25
N GLY A 55 16.67 19.38 6.40
CA GLY A 55 15.24 19.13 6.25
C GLY A 55 14.94 17.80 5.56
N MET A 56 15.76 17.39 4.59
CA MET A 56 15.66 16.06 3.96
C MET A 56 15.91 14.93 4.95
N ALA A 57 16.91 15.07 5.83
CA ALA A 57 17.18 14.08 6.87
C ALA A 57 16.00 13.92 7.85
N GLN A 58 15.33 15.02 8.20
CA GLN A 58 14.12 14.98 9.03
C GLN A 58 12.94 14.35 8.28
N MET A 59 12.80 14.62 6.97
CA MET A 59 11.78 14.01 6.14
C MET A 59 11.95 12.48 6.08
N ASP A 60 13.18 11.99 5.95
CA ASP A 60 13.47 10.54 5.94
C ASP A 60 13.03 9.87 7.25
N GLU A 61 13.25 10.51 8.40
CA GLU A 61 12.80 9.99 9.70
C GLU A 61 11.27 9.93 9.83
N VAL A 62 10.58 10.92 9.26
CA VAL A 62 9.11 10.95 9.21
C VAL A 62 8.56 9.88 8.28
N LEU A 63 9.13 9.76 7.07
CA LEU A 63 8.78 8.74 6.08
C LEU A 63 8.93 7.33 6.64
N ALA A 64 10.01 7.06 7.36
CA ALA A 64 10.23 5.76 7.99
C ALA A 64 9.12 5.40 9.01
N LYS A 65 8.52 6.39 9.67
CA LYS A 65 7.37 6.19 10.58
C LYS A 65 6.04 6.04 9.86
N MET A 66 5.97 6.46 8.59
CA MET A 66 4.79 6.33 7.73
C MET A 66 4.79 5.05 6.87
N GLN A 67 5.82 4.21 6.99
CA GLN A 67 5.83 2.87 6.41
C GLN A 67 4.66 2.05 6.97
N TRP A 68 4.19 1.10 6.18
CA TRP A 68 3.03 0.28 6.51
C TRP A 68 3.28 -0.47 7.82
N ASP A 69 2.39 -0.25 8.78
CA ASP A 69 2.30 -1.04 10.00
C ASP A 69 1.17 -2.09 9.88
N GLU A 70 0.95 -2.86 10.93
CA GLU A 70 -0.11 -3.88 10.97
C GLU A 70 -1.51 -3.28 10.74
N ARG A 71 -1.75 -2.02 11.15
CA ARG A 71 -3.04 -1.36 10.91
C ARG A 71 -3.22 -1.11 9.42
N MET A 72 -2.20 -0.55 8.77
CA MET A 72 -2.23 -0.28 7.33
C MET A 72 -2.35 -1.56 6.50
N ARG A 73 -1.61 -2.63 6.89
CA ARG A 73 -1.75 -3.97 6.28
C ARG A 73 -3.16 -4.53 6.44
N GLY A 74 -3.81 -4.29 7.58
CA GLY A 74 -5.21 -4.64 7.82
C GLY A 74 -6.17 -3.93 6.86
N VAL A 75 -5.98 -2.63 6.64
CA VAL A 75 -6.75 -1.84 5.66
C VAL A 75 -6.49 -2.36 4.25
N GLY A 76 -5.23 -2.55 3.85
CA GLY A 76 -4.86 -3.06 2.54
C GLY A 76 -5.49 -4.41 2.23
N THR A 77 -5.52 -5.31 3.22
CA THR A 77 -6.21 -6.61 3.12
C THR A 77 -7.71 -6.44 2.87
N CYS A 78 -8.36 -5.55 3.63
CA CYS A 78 -9.78 -5.26 3.45
C CYS A 78 -10.07 -4.72 2.03
N MET A 79 -9.25 -3.80 1.54
CA MET A 79 -9.43 -3.21 0.21
C MET A 79 -9.21 -4.21 -0.91
N LEU A 80 -8.15 -5.03 -0.84
CA LEU A 80 -7.89 -6.07 -1.83
C LEU A 80 -9.03 -7.10 -1.87
N ALA A 81 -9.57 -7.49 -0.73
CA ALA A 81 -10.73 -8.38 -0.67
C ALA A 81 -11.98 -7.74 -1.31
N ALA A 82 -12.25 -6.46 -1.02
CA ALA A 82 -13.36 -5.75 -1.62
C ALA A 82 -13.22 -5.59 -3.14
N TYR A 83 -12.00 -5.31 -3.64
CA TYR A 83 -11.73 -5.28 -5.07
C TYR A 83 -11.88 -6.67 -5.71
N GLU A 84 -11.37 -7.72 -5.06
CA GLU A 84 -11.53 -9.09 -5.56
C GLU A 84 -13.00 -9.51 -5.65
N ASP A 85 -13.86 -9.07 -4.72
CA ASP A 85 -15.30 -9.33 -4.78
C ASP A 85 -16.00 -8.62 -5.97
N GLU A 86 -15.50 -7.47 -6.40
CA GLU A 86 -16.11 -6.65 -7.47
C GLU A 86 -15.56 -7.00 -8.86
N VAL A 87 -14.25 -7.13 -9.00
CA VAL A 87 -13.57 -7.32 -10.31
C VAL A 87 -12.92 -8.70 -10.47
N GLY A 88 -12.99 -9.53 -9.44
CA GLY A 88 -12.36 -10.84 -9.42
C GLY A 88 -10.85 -10.76 -9.22
N SER A 89 -10.25 -11.92 -8.98
CA SER A 89 -8.81 -12.04 -8.73
C SER A 89 -7.96 -11.48 -9.88
N GLY A 90 -8.40 -11.67 -11.14
CA GLY A 90 -7.69 -11.16 -12.31
C GLY A 90 -7.65 -9.63 -12.37
N GLY A 91 -8.76 -8.96 -12.06
CA GLY A 91 -8.78 -7.49 -12.03
C GLY A 91 -7.92 -6.90 -10.91
N VAL A 92 -7.74 -7.62 -9.80
CA VAL A 92 -6.78 -7.24 -8.75
C VAL A 92 -5.33 -7.41 -9.21
N GLU A 93 -5.00 -8.47 -9.96
CA GLU A 93 -3.66 -8.59 -10.56
C GLU A 93 -3.40 -7.46 -11.56
N ASP A 94 -4.36 -7.17 -12.44
CA ASP A 94 -4.24 -6.10 -13.43
C ASP A 94 -4.05 -4.71 -12.77
N LEU A 95 -4.72 -4.48 -11.63
CA LEU A 95 -4.50 -3.28 -10.80
C LEU A 95 -3.04 -3.21 -10.32
N LEU A 96 -2.55 -4.27 -9.69
CA LEU A 96 -1.21 -4.29 -9.09
C LEU A 96 -0.12 -4.15 -10.17
N ASP A 97 -0.29 -4.84 -11.31
CA ASP A 97 0.58 -4.71 -12.47
C ASP A 97 0.59 -3.25 -12.97
N GLY A 98 -0.58 -2.62 -13.10
CA GLY A 98 -0.70 -1.23 -13.52
C GLY A 98 -0.05 -0.24 -12.54
N MET A 99 -0.16 -0.47 -11.23
CA MET A 99 0.52 0.34 -10.22
C MET A 99 2.04 0.20 -10.34
N GLU A 100 2.56 -1.02 -10.52
CA GLU A 100 3.99 -1.27 -10.68
C GLU A 100 4.55 -0.63 -11.96
N GLU A 101 3.82 -0.71 -13.07
CA GLU A 101 4.19 -0.04 -14.32
C GLU A 101 4.22 1.49 -14.16
N ALA A 102 3.25 2.06 -13.44
CA ALA A 102 3.23 3.48 -13.16
C ALA A 102 4.41 3.92 -12.28
N ILE A 103 4.76 3.14 -11.24
CA ILE A 103 5.96 3.41 -10.43
C ILE A 103 7.23 3.41 -11.28
N ALA A 104 7.39 2.41 -12.15
CA ALA A 104 8.54 2.34 -13.05
C ALA A 104 8.62 3.55 -14.00
N ALA A 105 7.48 4.05 -14.48
CA ALA A 105 7.44 5.26 -15.30
C ALA A 105 7.91 6.51 -14.54
N MET A 106 7.66 6.57 -13.22
CA MET A 106 7.98 7.71 -12.36
C MET A 106 9.41 7.75 -11.86
N GLU A 107 10.19 6.68 -12.00
CA GLU A 107 11.62 6.70 -11.66
C GLU A 107 12.40 7.82 -12.40
N ASN A 108 11.85 8.29 -13.51
CA ASN A 108 12.41 9.37 -14.32
C ASN A 108 11.65 10.70 -14.22
N ALA A 109 10.67 10.81 -13.31
CA ALA A 109 9.94 12.06 -13.09
C ALA A 109 10.90 13.13 -12.53
N GLU A 110 10.88 14.33 -13.11
CA GLU A 110 11.74 15.43 -12.66
C GLU A 110 10.97 16.46 -11.82
N SER A 111 9.64 16.46 -11.93
CA SER A 111 8.72 17.41 -11.29
C SER A 111 7.37 16.77 -10.95
N MET A 112 6.57 17.46 -10.11
CA MET A 112 5.20 17.05 -9.80
C MET A 112 4.27 17.03 -11.04
N ASP A 113 4.54 17.88 -12.04
CA ASP A 113 3.80 17.92 -13.31
C ASP A 113 3.98 16.63 -14.15
N ASP A 114 5.02 15.84 -13.87
CA ASP A 114 5.28 14.58 -14.56
C ASP A 114 4.46 13.40 -13.97
N LEU A 115 3.70 13.64 -12.89
CA LEU A 115 3.00 12.61 -12.11
C LEU A 115 1.53 12.39 -12.50
N ASP A 116 1.11 12.81 -13.70
CA ASP A 116 -0.25 12.60 -14.22
C ASP A 116 -0.74 11.13 -14.14
N ALA A 117 0.19 10.17 -14.05
CA ALA A 117 -0.11 8.74 -13.92
C ALA A 117 -0.56 8.30 -12.52
N ILE A 118 -0.31 9.08 -11.45
CA ILE A 118 -0.64 8.69 -10.06
C ILE A 118 -2.11 8.91 -9.73
N SER A 119 -2.74 9.92 -10.34
CA SER A 119 -4.04 10.43 -9.89
C SER A 119 -5.22 9.48 -10.14
N SER A 120 -4.98 8.28 -10.67
CA SER A 120 -6.03 7.32 -11.00
C SER A 120 -5.62 5.86 -10.77
N PHE A 121 -5.00 5.54 -9.63
CA PHE A 121 -4.87 4.14 -9.20
C PHE A 121 -6.22 3.58 -8.75
N GLN A 122 -7.02 3.21 -9.74
CA GLN A 122 -8.33 2.62 -9.62
C GLN A 122 -8.37 1.32 -10.43
N PRO A 123 -8.92 0.22 -9.88
CA PRO A 123 -9.11 -1.00 -10.64
C PRO A 123 -10.07 -0.77 -11.81
N GLU A 124 -9.74 -1.29 -12.99
CA GLU A 124 -10.67 -1.26 -14.11
C GLU A 124 -11.99 -1.91 -13.72
N GLY A 125 -13.11 -1.27 -14.04
CA GLY A 125 -14.45 -1.77 -13.73
C GLY A 125 -15.01 -1.31 -12.38
N ILE A 126 -14.22 -0.64 -11.54
CA ILE A 126 -14.69 0.05 -10.34
C ILE A 126 -14.82 1.55 -10.66
N SER A 127 -15.93 2.18 -10.26
CA SER A 127 -16.10 3.64 -10.41
C SER A 127 -15.39 4.39 -9.29
N GLU A 128 -14.95 5.63 -9.53
CA GLU A 128 -14.26 6.46 -8.54
C GLU A 128 -15.01 6.51 -7.20
N ASP A 129 -16.32 6.80 -7.24
CA ASP A 129 -17.20 6.80 -6.06
C ASP A 129 -17.13 5.48 -5.26
N ARG A 130 -17.01 4.33 -5.94
CA ARG A 130 -16.96 3.02 -5.30
C ARG A 130 -15.59 2.75 -4.69
N SER A 131 -14.50 3.21 -5.32
CA SER A 131 -13.15 3.16 -4.74
C SER A 131 -13.06 4.00 -3.46
N ILE A 132 -13.67 5.20 -3.47
CA ILE A 132 -13.77 6.08 -2.29
C ILE A 132 -14.58 5.41 -1.19
N GLU A 133 -15.71 4.79 -1.53
CA GLU A 133 -16.55 4.04 -0.58
C GLU A 133 -15.77 2.88 0.05
N ILE A 134 -15.12 2.04 -0.75
CA ILE A 134 -14.29 0.93 -0.26
C ILE A 134 -13.17 1.43 0.66
N SER A 135 -12.47 2.50 0.27
CA SER A 135 -11.42 3.12 1.08
C SER A 135 -11.95 3.63 2.43
N THR A 136 -13.16 4.19 2.42
CA THR A 136 -13.83 4.69 3.63
C THR A 136 -14.27 3.54 4.54
N ASP A 137 -14.91 2.52 3.97
CA ASP A 137 -15.42 1.35 4.69
C ASP A 137 -14.28 0.53 5.32
N CYS A 138 -13.14 0.44 4.63
CA CYS A 138 -11.95 -0.24 5.16
C CYS A 138 -11.15 0.62 6.15
N GLY A 139 -11.49 1.91 6.34
CA GLY A 139 -10.83 2.79 7.31
C GLY A 139 -9.48 3.34 6.85
N MET A 140 -9.22 3.39 5.54
CA MET A 140 -7.96 3.92 4.98
C MET A 140 -7.68 5.34 5.43
N LEU A 141 -8.68 6.23 5.33
CA LEU A 141 -8.51 7.62 5.71
C LEU A 141 -8.18 7.78 7.21
N SER A 142 -8.84 7.02 8.08
CA SER A 142 -8.57 7.07 9.52
C SER A 142 -7.15 6.63 9.86
N VAL A 143 -6.70 5.50 9.32
CA VAL A 143 -5.35 4.97 9.58
C VAL A 143 -4.30 5.93 9.02
N GLN A 144 -4.51 6.44 7.81
CA GLN A 144 -3.56 7.37 7.19
C GLN A 144 -3.44 8.68 7.98
N MET A 145 -4.55 9.22 8.51
CA MET A 145 -4.51 10.40 9.38
C MET A 145 -3.79 10.12 10.70
N GLU A 146 -4.04 8.98 11.33
CA GLU A 146 -3.34 8.57 12.55
C GLU A 146 -1.83 8.44 12.32
N MET A 147 -1.43 7.76 11.25
CA MET A 147 -0.02 7.61 10.91
C MET A 147 0.66 8.95 10.60
N MET A 148 -0.06 9.88 9.96
CA MET A 148 0.46 11.22 9.67
C MET A 148 0.63 12.08 10.93
N ASP A 149 -0.27 11.93 11.91
CA ASP A 149 -0.17 12.59 13.22
C ASP A 149 0.99 12.00 14.04
N GLU A 150 1.09 10.67 14.08
CA GLU A 150 2.13 9.94 14.81
C GLU A 150 3.54 10.11 14.19
N SER A 151 3.63 10.33 12.88
CA SER A 151 4.91 10.47 12.18
C SER A 151 5.57 11.84 12.41
N GLY A 152 4.79 12.87 12.72
CA GLY A 152 5.23 14.27 12.77
C GLY A 152 5.30 14.94 11.39
N PHE A 153 4.71 14.32 10.35
CA PHE A 153 4.71 14.86 8.99
C PHE A 153 4.06 16.23 8.90
N MET A 154 2.93 16.44 9.58
CA MET A 154 2.25 17.74 9.60
C MET A 154 3.10 18.85 10.22
N ASP A 155 3.80 18.55 11.31
CA ASP A 155 4.69 19.51 11.99
C ASP A 155 5.87 19.89 11.10
N LEU A 156 6.44 18.90 10.39
CA LEU A 156 7.55 19.11 9.46
C LEU A 156 7.13 19.98 8.27
N MET A 157 5.98 19.69 7.65
CA MET A 157 5.44 20.47 6.55
C MET A 157 5.08 21.90 6.96
N LEU A 158 4.47 22.08 8.13
CA LEU A 158 4.16 23.41 8.66
C LEU A 158 5.44 24.20 8.96
N GLY A 159 6.46 23.55 9.52
CA GLY A 159 7.77 24.14 9.74
C GLY A 159 8.43 24.61 8.44
N ALA A 160 8.42 23.77 7.40
CA ALA A 160 8.97 24.10 6.09
C ALA A 160 8.23 25.29 5.44
N ALA A 161 6.89 25.30 5.45
CA ALA A 161 6.10 26.39 4.88
C ALA A 161 6.31 27.75 5.56
N MET A 162 6.66 27.75 6.86
CA MET A 162 6.96 28.97 7.61
C MET A 162 8.41 29.44 7.44
N ALA A 163 9.34 28.55 7.05
CA ALA A 163 10.73 28.90 6.82
C ALA A 163 10.94 29.73 5.54
N ASP A 164 10.00 29.65 4.59
CA ASP A 164 9.98 30.42 3.34
C ASP A 164 9.26 31.79 3.44
N GLY A 165 8.85 32.21 4.65
CA GLY A 165 8.13 33.47 4.93
C GLY A 165 9.00 34.64 5.39
#